data_AF-A0A7S2F627-F1
#
_entry.id   AF-A0A7S2F627-F1
#
_cell.length_a   1.000
_cell.length_b   1.000
_cell.length_c   1.000
_cell.angle_alpha   90.00
_cell.angle_beta   90.00
_cell.angle_gamma   90.00
#
_symmetry.space_group_name_H-M   'P 1'
#
loop_
_entity.id
_entity.type
_entity.pdbx_description
1 polymer ?
#
loop_
_entity_poly.entity_id
_entity_poly.type
_entity_poly.pdbx_seq_one_letter_code
_entity_poly.pdbx_strand_id
1 'polypeptide(L)'
;ARGLQDSDVITSPTWFIQNQGPCKGLLVFIIFFLWHLTKVILLAPICIPGILLWQPIAFICRRRAEAARISAVRGSSVKIHGRDTVASKKVVEGLKLLPIFYLLYVILALTFSIVFEVTTKKWVIAVFAILVALVFPIYAYASLRIFDVVFRSVGLISGVIRYLGTERKSLPEQRSKLRADIISFVQEHLGEMPGMEEQLVLPDIAKPQLATLV
;
A
#
# COMPACT_ATOMS: atom_id res chain seq x y z
N ALA A 1 8.05 -5.59 -14.85
CA ALA A 1 7.09 -4.95 -13.93
C ALA A 1 5.83 -4.40 -14.60
N ARG A 2 5.85 -4.01 -15.90
CA ARG A 2 4.68 -3.41 -16.60
C ARG A 2 3.50 -4.38 -16.83
N GLY A 3 3.77 -5.67 -17.05
CA GLY A 3 2.73 -6.67 -17.37
C GLY A 3 1.86 -7.15 -16.20
N LEU A 4 2.27 -6.96 -14.94
CA LEU A 4 1.43 -7.28 -13.78
C LEU A 4 0.43 -6.17 -13.44
N GLN A 5 0.65 -4.97 -13.95
CA GLN A 5 -0.19 -3.82 -13.64
C GLN A 5 -1.44 -3.76 -14.53
N ASP A 6 -1.39 -4.29 -15.75
CA ASP A 6 -2.55 -4.34 -16.66
C ASP A 6 -3.57 -5.43 -16.27
N SER A 7 -3.13 -6.57 -15.73
CA SER A 7 -4.05 -7.61 -15.22
C SER A 7 -4.87 -7.14 -14.01
N ASP A 8 -4.27 -6.30 -13.17
CA ASP A 8 -4.94 -5.70 -12.02
C ASP A 8 -5.94 -4.61 -12.44
N VAL A 9 -5.74 -3.96 -13.59
CA VAL A 9 -6.66 -2.94 -14.12
C VAL A 9 -7.94 -3.58 -14.67
N ILE A 10 -7.85 -4.71 -15.38
CA ILE A 10 -9.01 -5.43 -15.91
C ILE A 10 -9.85 -6.05 -14.78
N THR A 11 -9.19 -6.48 -13.69
CA THR A 11 -9.86 -7.01 -12.49
C THR A 11 -10.28 -5.93 -11.49
N SER A 12 -9.91 -4.67 -11.73
CA SER A 12 -10.30 -3.56 -10.87
C SER A 12 -11.80 -3.25 -11.05
N PRO A 13 -12.55 -3.00 -9.96
CA PRO A 13 -13.97 -2.67 -10.02
C PRO A 13 -14.30 -1.48 -10.92
N THR A 14 -13.34 -0.59 -11.16
CA THR A 14 -13.53 0.60 -12.00
C THR A 14 -13.80 0.28 -13.47
N TRP A 15 -13.21 -0.80 -14.01
CA TRP A 15 -13.52 -1.25 -15.38
C TRP A 15 -14.94 -1.83 -15.47
N PHE A 16 -15.35 -2.61 -14.46
CA PHE A 16 -16.71 -3.17 -14.39
C PHE A 16 -17.79 -2.10 -14.24
N ILE A 17 -17.53 -1.03 -13.46
CA ILE A 17 -18.47 0.08 -13.28
C ILE A 17 -18.63 0.88 -14.59
N GLN A 18 -17.57 1.02 -15.38
CA GLN A 18 -17.60 1.80 -16.61
C GLN A 18 -18.34 1.10 -17.77
N ASN A 19 -18.49 -0.23 -17.72
CA ASN A 19 -19.01 -1.05 -18.82
C ASN A 19 -20.37 -1.72 -18.53
N GLN A 20 -21.04 -1.37 -17.43
CA GLN A 20 -22.35 -1.89 -17.02
C GLN A 20 -23.42 -0.80 -17.12
N GLY A 21 -24.66 -1.18 -17.46
CA GLY A 21 -25.81 -0.26 -17.41
C GLY A 21 -26.10 0.26 -15.99
N PRO A 22 -26.74 1.44 -15.84
CA PRO A 22 -26.81 2.17 -14.58
C PRO A 22 -27.39 1.36 -13.41
N CYS A 23 -28.41 0.53 -13.67
CA CYS A 23 -29.07 -0.28 -12.64
C CYS A 23 -28.23 -1.49 -12.16
N LYS A 24 -27.42 -2.10 -13.04
CA LYS A 24 -26.57 -3.25 -12.68
C LYS A 24 -25.30 -2.80 -11.97
N GLY A 25 -24.76 -1.64 -12.36
CA GLY A 25 -23.60 -1.02 -11.70
C GLY A 25 -23.84 -0.70 -10.22
N LEU A 26 -25.01 -0.13 -9.90
CA LEU A 26 -25.38 0.24 -8.52
C LEU A 26 -25.46 -0.99 -7.60
N LEU A 27 -26.09 -2.07 -8.04
CA LEU A 27 -26.28 -3.28 -7.23
C LEU A 27 -24.94 -3.97 -6.96
N VAL A 28 -24.09 -4.14 -7.98
CA VAL A 28 -22.76 -4.73 -7.82
C VAL A 28 -21.90 -3.87 -6.89
N PHE A 29 -22.01 -2.55 -6.99
CA PHE A 29 -21.31 -1.63 -6.12
C PHE A 29 -21.72 -1.76 -4.65
N ILE A 30 -23.02 -1.83 -4.36
CA ILE A 30 -23.52 -2.00 -2.98
C ILE A 30 -23.04 -3.35 -2.41
N ILE A 31 -23.16 -4.44 -3.18
CA ILE A 31 -22.70 -5.76 -2.75
C ILE A 31 -21.19 -5.76 -2.48
N PHE A 32 -20.40 -5.16 -3.36
CA PHE A 32 -18.95 -5.04 -3.19
C PHE A 32 -18.60 -4.23 -1.92
N PHE A 33 -19.24 -3.08 -1.73
CA PHE A 33 -19.01 -2.23 -0.58
C PHE A 33 -19.36 -2.95 0.73
N LEU A 34 -20.53 -3.60 0.80
CA LEU A 34 -20.95 -4.39 1.96
C LEU A 34 -19.97 -5.54 2.25
N TRP A 35 -19.52 -6.27 1.23
CA TRP A 35 -18.55 -7.35 1.38
C TRP A 35 -17.23 -6.87 1.99
N HIS A 36 -16.70 -5.73 1.52
CA HIS A 36 -15.49 -5.15 2.09
C HIS A 36 -15.69 -4.57 3.49
N LEU A 37 -16.87 -3.99 3.76
CA LEU A 37 -17.22 -3.48 5.08
C LEU A 37 -17.31 -4.61 6.12
N THR A 38 -17.97 -5.72 5.78
CA THR A 38 -18.07 -6.90 6.64
C THR A 38 -16.70 -7.47 6.98
N LYS A 39 -15.78 -7.55 6.00
CA LYS A 39 -14.39 -7.96 6.28
C LYS A 39 -13.71 -7.04 7.28
N VAL A 40 -13.84 -5.73 7.13
CA VAL A 40 -13.21 -4.78 8.06
C VAL A 40 -13.80 -4.96 9.46
N ILE A 41 -15.13 -5.03 9.59
CA ILE A 41 -15.79 -5.13 10.91
C ILE A 41 -15.44 -6.45 11.62
N LEU A 42 -15.39 -7.57 10.90
CA LEU A 42 -15.11 -8.88 11.49
C LEU A 42 -13.62 -9.10 11.77
N LEU A 43 -12.73 -8.67 10.87
CA LEU A 43 -11.30 -8.96 10.98
C LEU A 43 -10.51 -7.88 11.74
N ALA A 44 -10.97 -6.62 11.76
CA ALA A 44 -10.25 -5.54 12.46
C ALA A 44 -10.06 -5.79 13.96
N PRO A 45 -11.08 -6.21 14.75
CA PRO A 45 -10.92 -6.44 16.19
C PRO A 45 -9.87 -7.51 16.51
N ILE A 46 -9.67 -8.47 15.61
CA ILE A 46 -8.71 -9.57 15.79
C ILE A 46 -7.28 -9.09 15.52
N CYS A 47 -7.08 -8.25 14.50
CA CYS A 47 -5.74 -7.81 14.11
C CYS A 47 -5.26 -6.56 14.85
N ILE A 48 -6.16 -5.66 15.27
CA ILE A 48 -5.82 -4.42 15.99
C ILE A 48 -4.93 -4.68 17.22
N PRO A 49 -5.28 -5.59 18.16
CA PRO A 49 -4.45 -5.80 19.34
C PRO A 49 -3.06 -6.34 18.97
N GLY A 50 -2.97 -7.21 17.96
CA GLY A 50 -1.69 -7.67 17.44
C GLY A 50 -0.87 -6.50 16.89
N ILE A 51 -1.40 -5.73 15.94
CA ILE A 51 -0.67 -4.62 15.30
C ILE A 51 -0.22 -3.57 16.31
N LEU A 52 -1.07 -3.25 17.28
CA LEU A 52 -0.76 -2.27 18.33
C LEU A 52 0.49 -2.70 19.11
N LEU A 53 0.56 -3.98 19.42
CA LEU A 53 1.65 -4.58 20.16
C LEU A 53 2.93 -4.66 19.31
N TRP A 54 2.83 -4.75 17.98
CA TRP A 54 3.94 -4.68 17.01
C TRP A 54 4.42 -3.25 16.67
N GLN A 55 3.67 -2.20 17.04
CA GLN A 55 4.02 -0.81 16.69
C GLN A 55 5.43 -0.37 17.13
N PRO A 56 5.91 -0.70 18.34
CA PRO A 56 7.24 -0.26 18.78
C PRO A 56 8.35 -0.77 17.86
N ILE A 57 8.23 -2.00 17.37
CA ILE A 57 9.19 -2.60 16.43
C ILE A 57 9.16 -1.86 15.10
N ALA A 58 7.97 -1.61 14.56
CA ALA A 58 7.81 -0.87 13.31
C ALA A 58 8.42 0.54 13.40
N PHE A 59 8.26 1.21 14.55
CA PHE A 59 8.85 2.52 14.81
C PHE A 59 10.38 2.49 14.83
N ILE A 60 10.98 1.53 15.56
CA ILE A 60 12.43 1.37 15.64
C ILE A 60 13.02 1.07 14.25
N CYS A 61 12.40 0.14 13.52
CA CYS A 61 12.81 -0.20 12.15
C CYS A 61 12.74 1.01 11.22
N ARG A 62 11.67 1.80 11.29
CA ARG A 62 11.52 3.03 10.48
C ARG A 62 12.62 4.04 10.78
N ARG A 63 12.93 4.26 12.06
CA ARG A 63 13.98 5.22 12.46
C ARG A 63 15.36 4.80 11.97
N ARG A 64 15.72 3.52 12.13
CA ARG A 64 17.02 2.97 11.68
C ARG A 64 17.13 2.94 10.16
N ALA A 65 16.06 2.57 9.46
CA ALA A 65 16.05 2.56 8.00
C ALA A 65 16.16 3.97 7.41
N GLU A 66 15.54 4.96 8.04
CA GLU A 66 15.62 6.37 7.60
C GLU A 66 17.02 6.95 7.80
N ALA A 67 17.66 6.67 8.94
CA ALA A 67 19.05 7.06 9.16
C ALA A 67 19.98 6.48 8.08
N ALA A 68 19.78 5.21 7.71
CA ALA A 68 20.55 4.56 6.66
C ALA A 68 20.29 5.17 5.26
N ARG A 69 19.04 5.57 4.97
CA ARG A 69 18.67 6.27 3.73
C ARG A 69 19.44 7.58 3.59
N ILE A 70 19.49 8.38 4.66
CA ILE A 70 20.16 9.68 4.65
C ILE A 70 21.66 9.52 4.38
N SER A 71 22.31 8.54 5.01
CA SER A 71 23.73 8.25 4.77
C SER A 71 23.99 7.78 3.34
N ALA A 72 23.12 6.93 2.78
CA ALA A 72 23.26 6.44 1.42
C ALA A 72 23.09 7.55 0.37
N VAL A 73 22.08 8.41 0.53
CA VAL A 73 21.81 9.53 -0.39
C VAL A 73 22.94 10.56 -0.37
N ARG A 74 23.57 10.79 0.80
CA ARG A 74 24.72 11.71 0.92
C ARG A 74 25.99 11.15 0.29
N GLY A 75 26.15 9.82 0.27
CA GLY A 75 27.32 9.17 -0.31
C GLY A 75 27.26 8.95 -1.82
N SER A 76 26.08 9.06 -2.45
CA SER A 76 25.90 8.79 -3.88
C SER A 76 25.98 10.06 -4.72
N SER A 77 26.81 10.04 -5.77
CA SER A 77 26.94 11.13 -6.77
C SER A 77 25.63 11.45 -7.51
N VAL A 78 24.70 10.50 -7.56
CA VAL A 78 23.36 10.66 -8.15
C VAL A 78 22.37 10.65 -6.99
N LYS A 79 21.64 11.76 -6.77
CA LYS A 79 20.69 11.95 -5.64
C LYS A 79 19.42 11.10 -5.80
N ILE A 80 19.57 9.79 -5.87
CA ILE A 80 18.45 8.84 -5.96
C ILE A 80 17.86 8.66 -4.57
N HIS A 81 16.53 8.58 -4.47
CA HIS A 81 15.77 8.63 -3.21
C HIS A 81 16.06 7.48 -2.20
N GLY A 82 16.95 6.54 -2.52
CA GLY A 82 17.43 5.51 -1.60
C GLY A 82 16.36 4.51 -1.13
N ARG A 83 15.26 4.34 -1.88
CA ARG A 83 14.10 3.52 -1.45
C ARG A 83 14.47 2.06 -1.18
N ASP A 84 15.35 1.49 -1.99
CA ASP A 84 15.79 0.10 -1.84
C ASP A 84 16.55 -0.09 -0.52
N THR A 85 17.42 0.86 -0.16
CA THR A 85 18.17 0.81 1.10
C THR A 85 17.26 0.82 2.33
N VAL A 86 16.14 1.56 2.28
CA VAL A 86 15.13 1.58 3.34
C VAL A 86 14.45 0.21 3.46
N ALA A 87 14.07 -0.39 2.32
CA ALA A 87 13.40 -1.67 2.29
C ALA A 87 14.29 -2.78 2.87
N SER A 88 15.54 -2.87 2.41
CA SER A 88 16.50 -3.86 2.91
C SER A 88 16.77 -3.69 4.40
N LYS A 89 16.94 -2.44 4.88
CA LYS A 89 17.20 -2.17 6.30
C LYS A 89 16.00 -2.52 7.19
N LYS A 90 14.76 -2.28 6.74
CA LYS A 90 13.56 -2.69 7.49
C LYS A 90 13.48 -4.20 7.67
N VAL A 91 13.83 -4.99 6.64
CA VAL A 91 13.81 -6.46 6.71
C VAL A 91 14.88 -6.97 7.68
N VAL A 92 16.12 -6.50 7.54
CA VAL A 92 17.24 -6.94 8.39
C VAL A 92 17.04 -6.54 9.85
N GLU A 93 16.60 -5.32 10.11
CA GLU A 93 16.33 -4.87 11.49
C GLU A 93 15.12 -5.57 12.09
N GLY A 94 14.08 -5.84 11.28
CA GLY A 94 12.95 -6.66 11.70
C GLY A 94 13.40 -8.05 12.14
N LEU A 95 14.21 -8.74 11.34
CA LEU A 95 14.68 -10.09 11.64
C LEU A 95 15.46 -10.17 12.95
N LYS A 96 16.22 -9.13 13.31
CA LYS A 96 16.94 -9.03 14.58
C LYS A 96 16.01 -8.72 15.76
N LEU A 97 15.04 -7.83 15.58
CA LEU A 97 14.16 -7.36 16.66
C LEU A 97 13.07 -8.38 17.01
N LEU A 98 12.58 -9.16 16.04
CA LEU A 98 11.56 -10.19 16.25
C LEU A 98 11.90 -11.15 17.41
N PRO A 99 13.05 -11.87 17.41
CA PRO A 99 13.38 -12.80 18.50
C PRO A 99 13.55 -12.10 19.85
N ILE A 100 14.10 -10.88 19.85
CA ILE A 100 14.29 -10.08 21.08
C ILE A 100 12.93 -9.73 21.70
N PHE A 101 11.96 -9.31 20.88
CA PHE A 101 10.61 -8.98 21.35
C PHE A 101 9.85 -10.23 21.81
N TYR A 102 9.99 -11.36 21.11
CA TYR A 102 9.38 -12.61 21.58
C TYR A 102 9.90 -13.04 22.95
N LEU A 103 11.22 -12.95 23.19
CA LEU A 103 11.80 -13.19 24.51
C LEU A 103 11.27 -12.20 25.55
N LEU A 104 11.16 -10.92 25.19
CA LEU A 104 10.59 -9.89 26.06
C LEU A 104 9.13 -10.20 26.45
N TYR A 105 8.30 -10.71 25.53
CA TYR A 105 6.93 -11.11 25.85
C TYR A 105 6.86 -12.33 26.75
N VAL A 106 7.76 -13.30 26.61
CA VAL A 106 7.85 -14.44 27.53
C VAL A 106 8.25 -13.98 28.93
N ILE A 107 9.21 -13.06 29.04
CA ILE A 107 9.61 -12.47 30.33
C ILE A 107 8.44 -11.70 30.95
N LEU A 108 7.74 -10.86 30.18
CA LEU A 108 6.55 -10.14 30.62
C LEU A 108 5.45 -11.09 31.11
N ALA A 109 5.20 -12.17 30.38
CA ALA A 109 4.23 -13.19 30.79
C ALA A 109 4.63 -13.83 32.13
N LEU A 110 5.91 -14.14 32.32
CA LEU A 110 6.43 -14.70 33.56
C LEU A 110 6.30 -13.71 34.73
N THR A 111 6.74 -12.46 34.52
CA THR A 111 6.66 -11.39 35.52
C THR A 111 5.21 -11.10 35.89
N PHE A 112 4.30 -11.06 34.91
CA PHE A 112 2.87 -10.86 35.16
C PHE A 112 2.28 -12.00 36.00
N SER A 113 2.61 -13.26 35.71
CA SER A 113 2.14 -14.40 36.52
C SER A 113 2.65 -14.35 37.97
N ILE A 114 3.87 -13.85 38.19
CA ILE A 114 4.46 -13.73 39.53
C ILE A 114 3.84 -12.55 40.30
N VAL A 115 3.73 -11.38 39.67
CA VAL A 115 3.27 -10.14 40.31
C VAL A 115 1.77 -10.20 40.66
N PHE A 116 0.95 -10.78 39.80
CA PHE A 116 -0.49 -10.90 40.03
C PHE A 116 -0.90 -12.18 40.74
N GLU A 117 0.08 -12.97 41.23
CA GLU A 117 -0.13 -14.25 41.93
C GLU A 117 -1.15 -15.17 41.24
N VAL A 118 -1.17 -15.15 39.90
CA VAL A 118 -2.17 -15.88 39.08
C VAL A 118 -2.19 -17.36 39.44
N THR A 119 -1.04 -17.91 39.86
CA THR A 119 -0.91 -19.26 40.39
C THR A 119 0.40 -19.42 41.17
N THR A 120 0.36 -20.19 42.26
CA THR A 120 1.55 -20.54 43.08
C THR A 120 2.33 -21.75 42.55
N LYS A 121 1.73 -22.54 41.65
CA LYS A 121 2.32 -23.73 41.05
C LYS A 121 3.31 -23.37 39.94
N LYS A 122 4.61 -23.56 40.20
CA LYS A 122 5.70 -23.26 39.26
C LYS A 122 5.57 -23.95 37.90
N TRP A 123 5.04 -25.18 37.83
CA TRP A 123 4.84 -25.85 36.54
C TRP A 123 3.88 -25.07 35.64
N VAL A 124 2.83 -24.47 36.22
CA VAL A 124 1.75 -23.84 35.43
C VAL A 124 2.27 -22.59 34.76
N ILE A 125 3.09 -21.82 35.49
CA ILE A 125 3.80 -20.67 34.97
C ILE A 125 4.76 -21.09 33.84
N ALA A 126 5.49 -22.19 34.01
CA ALA A 126 6.39 -22.70 32.97
C ALA A 126 5.63 -23.15 31.71
N VAL A 127 4.52 -23.89 31.86
CA VAL A 127 3.67 -24.30 30.73
C VAL A 127 3.06 -23.09 30.03
N PHE A 128 2.60 -22.09 30.78
CA PHE A 128 2.08 -20.84 30.23
C PHE A 128 3.13 -20.07 29.44
N ALA A 129 4.35 -19.94 29.96
CA ALA A 129 5.47 -19.30 29.26
C ALA A 129 5.84 -20.02 27.95
N ILE A 130 5.84 -21.36 27.96
CA ILE A 130 6.07 -22.17 26.74
C ILE A 130 4.94 -21.96 25.73
N LEU A 131 3.68 -21.93 26.19
CA LEU A 131 2.53 -21.71 25.33
C LEU A 131 2.59 -20.31 24.70
N VAL A 132 2.93 -19.28 25.47
CA VAL A 132 3.18 -17.94 24.94
C VAL A 132 4.31 -17.98 23.91
N ALA A 133 5.45 -18.61 24.20
CA ALA A 133 6.57 -18.69 23.27
C ALA A 133 6.21 -19.33 21.92
N LEU A 134 5.30 -20.31 21.91
CA LEU A 134 4.94 -21.08 20.71
C LEU A 134 3.72 -20.51 19.96
N VAL A 135 2.68 -20.12 20.68
CA VAL A 135 1.41 -19.64 20.09
C VAL A 135 1.52 -18.18 19.66
N PHE A 136 2.29 -17.37 20.40
CA PHE A 136 2.36 -15.94 20.15
C PHE A 136 2.98 -15.57 18.79
N PRO A 137 4.06 -16.21 18.30
CA PRO A 137 4.56 -15.98 16.93
C PRO A 137 3.55 -16.36 15.85
N ILE A 138 2.76 -17.41 16.06
CA ILE A 138 1.70 -17.84 15.13
C ILE A 138 0.59 -16.79 15.09
N TYR A 139 0.14 -16.33 16.27
CA TYR A 139 -0.84 -15.26 16.39
C TYR A 139 -0.34 -13.95 15.74
N ALA A 140 0.91 -13.59 15.97
CA ALA A 140 1.54 -12.41 15.39
C ALA A 140 1.55 -12.44 13.87
N TYR A 141 1.96 -13.57 13.30
CA TYR A 141 1.95 -13.77 11.86
C TYR A 141 0.53 -13.72 11.29
N ALA A 142 -0.43 -14.42 11.92
CA ALA A 142 -1.82 -14.41 11.51
C ALA A 142 -2.43 -12.99 11.56
N SER A 143 -2.17 -12.25 12.64
CA SER A 143 -2.61 -10.86 12.81
C SER A 143 -2.05 -9.95 11.71
N LEU A 144 -0.77 -10.09 11.36
CA LEU A 144 -0.14 -9.31 10.30
C LEU A 144 -0.74 -9.65 8.93
N ARG A 145 -1.02 -10.93 8.68
CA ARG A 145 -1.64 -11.38 7.43
C ARG A 145 -3.07 -10.88 7.28
N ILE A 146 -3.84 -10.94 8.36
CA ILE A 146 -5.21 -10.41 8.42
C ILE A 146 -5.20 -8.89 8.21
N PHE A 147 -4.23 -8.19 8.81
CA PHE A 147 -4.09 -6.75 8.65
C PHE A 147 -3.94 -6.33 7.18
N ASP A 148 -3.16 -7.06 6.38
CA ASP A 148 -3.00 -6.76 4.95
C ASP A 148 -4.35 -6.83 4.20
N VAL A 149 -5.18 -7.82 4.53
CA VAL A 149 -6.54 -7.97 3.97
C VAL A 149 -7.45 -6.81 4.38
N VAL A 150 -7.40 -6.41 5.66
CA VAL A 150 -8.17 -5.29 6.19
C VAL A 150 -7.71 -3.98 5.57
N PHE A 151 -6.40 -3.73 5.51
CA PHE A 151 -5.81 -2.51 4.96
C PHE A 151 -6.14 -2.34 3.47
N ARG A 152 -6.07 -3.43 2.70
CA ARG A 152 -6.51 -3.43 1.29
C ARG A 152 -8.00 -3.11 1.17
N SER A 153 -8.83 -3.70 2.03
CA SER A 153 -10.29 -3.46 2.02
C SER A 153 -10.63 -2.01 2.38
N VAL A 154 -9.95 -1.42 3.37
CA VAL A 154 -10.08 0.00 3.73
C VAL A 154 -9.62 0.89 2.57
N GLY A 155 -8.52 0.55 1.91
CA GLY A 155 -8.04 1.26 0.73
C GLY A 155 -9.07 1.29 -0.40
N LEU A 156 -9.72 0.15 -0.68
CA LEU A 156 -10.79 0.05 -1.68
C LEU A 156 -12.02 0.88 -1.30
N ILE A 157 -12.47 0.80 -0.04
CA ILE A 157 -13.57 1.63 0.48
C ILE A 157 -13.23 3.12 0.36
N SER A 158 -12.01 3.52 0.71
CA SER A 158 -11.57 4.91 0.59
C SER A 158 -11.51 5.38 -0.87
N GLY A 159 -11.11 4.51 -1.79
CA GLY A 159 -11.11 4.78 -3.23
C GLY A 159 -12.52 4.98 -3.78
N VAL A 160 -13.47 4.18 -3.29
CA VAL A 160 -14.90 4.30 -3.60
C VAL A 160 -15.50 5.62 -3.10
N ILE A 161 -15.22 6.01 -1.85
CA ILE A 161 -15.68 7.29 -1.31
C ILE A 161 -15.13 8.46 -2.13
N ARG A 162 -13.84 8.40 -2.51
CA ARG A 162 -13.21 9.38 -3.40
C ARG A 162 -13.81 9.38 -4.80
N TYR A 163 -14.23 8.23 -5.31
CA TYR A 163 -14.90 8.12 -6.61
C TYR A 163 -16.26 8.83 -6.61
N LEU A 164 -17.04 8.73 -5.53
CA LEU A 164 -18.32 9.43 -5.40
C LEU A 164 -18.18 10.94 -5.20
N GLY A 165 -17.10 11.39 -4.55
CA GLY A 165 -16.92 12.79 -4.13
C GLY A 165 -16.10 13.68 -5.07
N THR A 166 -15.61 13.19 -6.21
CA THR A 166 -14.74 13.98 -7.08
C THR A 166 -15.12 13.79 -8.55
N GLU A 167 -15.43 14.88 -9.23
CA GLU A 167 -15.38 14.93 -10.69
C GLU A 167 -13.93 14.68 -11.13
N ARG A 168 -13.66 13.44 -11.54
CA ARG A 168 -12.40 13.16 -12.23
C ARG A 168 -12.49 13.79 -13.60
N LYS A 169 -11.61 14.79 -13.85
CA LYS A 169 -11.17 15.06 -15.22
C LYS A 169 -10.70 13.74 -15.80
N SER A 170 -11.30 13.35 -16.92
CA SER A 170 -11.07 12.03 -17.48
C SER A 170 -9.57 11.88 -17.80
N LEU A 171 -8.96 10.73 -17.50
CA LEU A 171 -7.57 10.46 -17.88
C LEU A 171 -7.30 10.72 -19.38
N PRO A 172 -8.25 10.46 -20.31
CA PRO A 172 -8.14 10.89 -21.70
C PRO A 172 -7.94 12.41 -21.87
N GLU A 173 -8.68 13.23 -21.13
CA GLU A 173 -8.59 14.70 -21.19
C GLU A 173 -7.26 15.23 -20.61
N GLN A 174 -6.77 14.62 -19.53
CA GLN A 174 -5.44 14.98 -19.00
C GLN A 174 -4.31 14.56 -19.97
N ARG A 175 -4.46 13.41 -20.61
CA ARG A 175 -3.50 12.93 -21.63
C ARG A 175 -3.53 13.77 -22.88
N SER A 176 -4.71 14.21 -23.35
CA SER A 176 -4.82 15.09 -24.50
C SER A 176 -4.22 16.46 -24.21
N LYS A 177 -4.49 17.03 -23.02
CA LYS A 177 -3.92 18.30 -22.59
C LYS A 177 -2.40 18.25 -22.49
N LEU A 178 -1.84 17.24 -21.81
CA LEU A 178 -0.39 17.10 -21.68
C LEU A 178 0.29 16.89 -23.05
N ARG A 179 -0.35 16.15 -23.97
CA ARG A 179 0.15 16.01 -25.34
C ARG A 179 0.16 17.33 -26.08
N ALA A 180 -0.91 18.12 -25.98
CA ALA A 180 -0.98 19.45 -26.58
C ALA A 180 0.12 20.37 -26.01
N ASP A 181 0.31 20.38 -24.69
CA ASP A 181 1.33 21.19 -24.01
C ASP A 181 2.76 20.81 -24.47
N ILE A 182 3.04 19.52 -24.67
CA ILE A 182 4.34 19.05 -25.19
C ILE A 182 4.53 19.51 -26.64
N ILE A 183 3.50 19.37 -27.49
CA ILE A 183 3.58 19.77 -28.90
C ILE A 183 3.82 21.28 -29.00
N SER A 184 3.10 22.09 -28.22
CA SER A 184 3.27 23.55 -28.23
C SER A 184 4.66 23.97 -27.74
N PHE A 185 5.19 23.32 -26.70
CA PHE A 185 6.54 23.61 -26.19
C PHE A 185 7.63 23.30 -27.22
N VAL A 186 7.49 22.18 -27.94
CA VAL A 186 8.41 21.80 -29.02
C VAL A 186 8.32 22.78 -30.19
N GLN A 187 7.11 23.21 -30.58
CA GLN A 187 6.90 24.18 -31.65
C GLN A 187 7.51 25.56 -31.36
N GLU A 188 7.48 25.98 -30.09
CA GLU A 188 8.09 27.24 -29.65
C GLU A 188 9.63 27.22 -29.74
N HIS A 189 10.26 26.10 -29.39
CA HIS A 189 11.73 25.97 -29.33
C HIS A 189 12.37 25.36 -30.59
N LEU A 190 11.56 25.00 -31.58
CA LEU A 190 12.02 24.42 -32.86
C LEU A 190 12.97 25.38 -33.60
N GLY A 191 12.70 26.69 -33.55
CA GLY A 191 13.56 27.70 -34.20
C GLY A 191 14.95 27.86 -33.59
N GLU A 192 15.18 27.38 -32.37
CA GLU A 192 16.46 27.49 -31.67
C GLU A 192 17.39 26.29 -31.91
N MET A 193 16.87 25.19 -32.48
CA MET A 193 17.59 23.93 -32.65
C MET A 193 17.65 23.49 -34.12
N PRO A 194 18.58 24.05 -34.92
CA PRO A 194 18.73 23.68 -36.33
C PRO A 194 19.10 22.19 -36.46
N GLY A 195 18.29 21.44 -37.21
CA GLY A 195 18.54 20.01 -37.53
C GLY A 195 17.57 18.99 -36.92
N MET A 196 16.66 19.38 -36.00
CA MET A 196 15.63 18.47 -35.47
C MET A 196 14.32 18.44 -36.27
N GLU A 197 14.17 19.32 -37.26
CA GLU A 197 12.97 19.43 -38.11
C GLU A 197 12.73 18.16 -38.95
N GLU A 198 13.80 17.48 -39.38
CA GLU A 198 13.74 16.34 -40.29
C GLU A 198 13.32 15.03 -39.60
N GLN A 199 13.39 14.96 -38.26
CA GLN A 199 13.01 13.78 -37.46
C GLN A 199 11.63 13.91 -36.79
N LEU A 200 10.97 15.06 -36.92
CA LEU A 200 9.74 15.36 -36.18
C LEU A 200 8.50 14.87 -36.93
N VAL A 201 8.12 13.61 -36.76
CA VAL A 201 6.80 13.10 -37.19
C VAL A 201 5.76 13.48 -36.13
N LEU A 202 5.17 14.67 -36.26
CA LEU A 202 4.03 15.06 -35.43
C LEU A 202 2.77 14.32 -35.93
N PRO A 203 1.99 13.67 -35.03
CA PRO A 203 0.65 13.23 -35.42
C PRO A 203 -0.17 14.47 -35.77
N ASP A 204 -0.75 14.49 -36.96
CA ASP A 204 -1.63 15.57 -37.41
C ASP A 204 -2.90 15.57 -36.55
N ILE A 205 -2.91 16.36 -35.48
CA ILE A 205 -4.11 16.61 -34.68
C ILE A 205 -4.92 17.72 -35.36
N ALA A 206 -5.19 17.56 -36.66
CA ALA A 206 -6.14 18.39 -37.38
C ALA A 206 -7.57 18.05 -36.91
N LYS A 207 -8.09 18.95 -36.09
CA LYS A 207 -9.50 19.17 -35.74
C LYS A 207 -10.14 18.13 -34.79
N PRO A 208 -10.90 18.60 -33.77
CA PRO A 208 -11.67 17.72 -32.91
C PRO A 208 -12.69 16.96 -33.78
N GLN A 209 -12.84 15.66 -33.54
CA GLN A 209 -13.80 14.78 -34.17
C GLN A 209 -15.24 15.19 -33.81
N LEU A 210 -15.74 16.24 -34.45
CA LEU A 210 -17.12 16.75 -34.35
C LEU A 210 -18.00 16.27 -35.52
N ALA A 211 -17.67 15.14 -36.14
CA ALA A 211 -18.44 14.57 -37.24
C ALA A 211 -18.28 13.05 -37.30
N THR A 212 -18.90 12.31 -36.36
CA THR A 212 -19.28 10.88 -36.52
C THR A 212 -20.08 10.40 -35.31
N LEU A 213 -21.20 11.06 -35.02
CA LEU A 213 -22.34 10.47 -34.32
C LEU A 213 -23.62 11.07 -34.92
N VAL A 214 -23.98 10.56 -36.08
CA VAL A 214 -25.38 10.38 -36.52
C VAL A 214 -25.67 8.90 -36.39
#